data_AF-A0A4U1G9D8-F1
#
_entry.id   AF-A0A4U1G9D8-F1
#
_cell.length_a   1.000
_cell.length_b   1.000
_cell.length_c   1.000
_cell.angle_alpha   90.00
_cell.angle_beta   90.00
_cell.angle_gamma   90.00
#
_symmetry.space_group_name_H-M   'P 1'
#
loop_
_entity.id
_entity.type
_entity.pdbx_description
1 polymer ?
#
loop_
_entity_poly.entity_id
_entity_poly.type
_entity_poly.pdbx_seq_one_letter_code
_entity_poly.pdbx_strand_id
1 'polypeptide(L)'
;MGYLPMTLDEFREEFTKLFDQKADEFFKRVFGMKTEGNDDAEQSLMTTNEVTACFDISRTTLNNWIRMDKIISIKKGNQRFFDRAYIERYKKVNFSFNEKLPTYYSKNV
;
A
#
# COMPACT_ATOMS: atom_id res chain seq x y z
N MET A 1 -1.10 9.98 50.56
CA MET A 1 -1.73 9.56 49.30
C MET A 1 -1.31 10.58 48.25
N GLY A 2 -0.21 10.32 47.54
CA GLY A 2 0.32 11.25 46.54
C GLY A 2 -0.59 11.23 45.32
N TYR A 3 -1.23 12.36 45.01
CA TYR A 3 -1.93 12.54 43.75
C TYR A 3 -0.90 12.43 42.63
N LEU A 4 -1.03 11.42 41.78
CA LEU A 4 -0.38 11.43 40.47
C LEU A 4 -0.92 12.66 39.73
N PRO A 5 -0.06 13.57 39.24
CA PRO A 5 -0.49 14.85 38.66
C PRO A 5 -1.26 14.69 37.34
N MET A 6 -1.38 13.46 36.84
CA MET A 6 -1.98 13.12 35.57
C MET A 6 -2.56 11.71 35.68
N THR A 7 -3.79 11.54 35.21
CA THR A 7 -4.42 10.22 35.11
C THR A 7 -3.73 9.39 34.02
N LEU A 8 -3.91 8.08 34.06
CA LEU A 8 -3.26 7.17 33.11
C LEU A 8 -3.73 7.39 31.67
N ASP A 9 -4.95 7.90 31.49
CA ASP A 9 -5.52 8.25 30.20
C ASP A 9 -4.94 9.55 29.65
N GLU A 10 -4.80 10.58 30.49
CA GLU A 10 -4.11 11.83 30.11
C GLU A 10 -2.64 11.58 29.75
N PHE A 11 -1.96 10.67 30.47
CA PHE A 11 -0.60 10.27 30.12
C PHE A 11 -0.53 9.56 28.76
N ARG A 12 -1.50 8.67 28.47
CA ARG A 12 -1.57 7.98 27.18
C ARG A 12 -1.81 8.95 26.03
N GLU A 13 -2.66 9.94 26.23
CA GLU A 13 -2.97 10.95 25.21
C GLU A 13 -1.76 11.83 24.92
N GLU A 14 -1.12 12.38 25.96
CA GLU A 14 0.09 13.20 25.83
C GLU A 14 1.27 12.38 25.25
N PHE A 15 1.43 11.12 25.68
CA PHE A 15 2.47 10.25 25.14
C PHE A 15 2.23 9.90 23.67
N THR A 16 1.00 9.58 23.28
CA THR A 16 0.67 9.27 21.87
C THR A 16 0.95 10.47 20.99
N LYS A 17 0.56 11.68 21.43
CA LYS A 17 0.80 12.92 20.70
C LYS A 17 2.30 13.22 20.54
N LEU A 18 3.08 13.08 21.60
CA LEU A 18 4.54 13.27 21.56
C LEU A 18 5.24 12.19 20.73
N PHE A 19 4.77 10.95 20.83
CA PHE A 19 5.34 9.83 20.12
C PHE A 19 5.06 9.92 18.63
N ASP A 20 3.83 10.20 18.21
CA ASP A 20 3.47 10.37 16.80
C ASP A 20 4.27 11.52 16.17
N GLN A 21 4.38 12.66 16.87
CA GLN A 21 5.14 13.81 16.37
C GLN A 21 6.64 13.47 16.21
N LYS A 22 7.23 12.73 17.15
CA LYS A 22 8.65 12.36 17.11
C LYS A 22 8.93 11.20 16.17
N ALA A 23 8.00 10.26 16.04
CA ALA A 23 8.06 9.17 15.08
C ALA A 23 8.03 9.73 13.66
N ASP A 24 7.11 10.65 13.34
CA ASP A 24 7.04 11.29 12.03
C ASP A 24 8.32 12.07 11.68
N GLU A 25 8.89 12.82 12.63
CA GLU A 25 10.18 13.49 12.45
C GLU A 25 11.32 12.48 12.19
N PHE A 26 11.35 11.38 12.93
CA PHE A 26 12.35 10.32 12.76
C PHE A 26 12.22 9.63 11.40
N PHE A 27 11.00 9.26 10.99
CA PHE A 27 10.76 8.61 9.71
C PHE A 27 11.07 9.55 8.53
N LYS A 28 10.71 10.84 8.61
CA LYS A 28 11.09 11.84 7.61
C LYS A 28 12.60 11.99 7.50
N ARG A 29 13.32 11.99 8.63
CA ARG A 29 14.78 12.13 8.67
C ARG A 29 15.52 10.89 8.15
N VAL A 30 15.06 9.69 8.50
CA VAL A 30 15.75 8.44 8.16
C VAL A 30 15.38 7.95 6.76
N PHE A 31 14.13 8.13 6.33
CA PHE A 31 13.65 7.55 5.08
C PHE A 31 13.41 8.57 3.96
N GLY A 32 13.58 9.88 4.21
CA GLY A 32 13.38 10.91 3.20
C GLY A 32 12.00 10.84 2.52
N MET A 33 11.00 10.26 3.20
CA MET A 33 9.68 10.08 2.64
C MET A 33 9.01 11.45 2.61
N LYS A 34 8.98 12.04 1.43
CA LYS A 34 7.91 12.98 1.09
C LYS A 34 6.60 12.22 1.33
N THR A 35 5.88 12.60 2.36
CA THR A 35 4.44 12.36 2.43
C THR A 35 3.83 13.17 1.29
N GLU A 36 3.88 12.60 0.08
CA GLU A 36 3.06 13.09 -1.02
C GLU A 36 1.61 12.82 -0.62
N GLY A 37 0.87 13.93 -0.60
CA GLY A 37 -0.51 13.99 -0.20
C GLY A 37 -1.36 13.01 -0.98
N ASN A 38 -2.47 12.70 -0.34
CA ASN A 38 -3.49 11.74 -0.72
C ASN A 38 -4.34 12.28 -1.90
N ASP A 39 -3.71 12.81 -2.96
CA ASP A 39 -4.39 13.47 -4.08
C ASP A 39 -4.30 12.69 -5.42
N ASP A 40 -3.46 11.64 -5.52
CA ASP A 40 -3.25 10.89 -6.76
C ASP A 40 -3.92 9.50 -6.81
N ALA A 41 -4.74 9.15 -5.81
CA ALA A 41 -5.36 7.82 -5.74
C ALA A 41 -6.34 7.52 -6.90
N GLU A 42 -6.87 8.56 -7.57
CA GLU A 42 -7.70 8.38 -8.77
C GLU A 42 -6.89 8.38 -10.08
N GLN A 43 -5.64 8.84 -10.08
CA GLN A 43 -4.79 8.91 -11.29
C GLN A 43 -3.98 7.63 -11.56
N SER A 44 -3.89 6.70 -10.60
CA SER A 44 -2.96 5.58 -10.70
C SER A 44 -3.62 4.23 -10.99
N LEU A 45 -4.67 4.20 -11.84
CA LEU A 45 -5.22 2.94 -12.34
C LEU A 45 -4.64 2.61 -13.73
N MET A 46 -4.24 1.35 -13.91
CA MET A 46 -3.82 0.79 -15.18
C MET A 46 -4.92 -0.09 -15.75
N THR A 47 -5.11 -0.02 -17.06
CA THR A 47 -5.92 -0.95 -17.84
C THR A 47 -5.17 -2.27 -18.07
N THR A 48 -5.90 -3.31 -18.47
CA THR A 48 -5.30 -4.59 -18.89
C THR A 48 -4.18 -4.40 -19.91
N ASN A 49 -4.34 -3.48 -20.87
CA ASN A 49 -3.35 -3.25 -21.92
C ASN A 49 -2.05 -2.67 -21.37
N GLU A 50 -2.17 -1.69 -20.47
CA GLU A 50 -1.02 -1.08 -19.82
C GLU A 50 -0.27 -2.08 -18.94
N VAL A 51 -0.98 -2.97 -18.24
CA VAL A 51 -0.36 -4.02 -17.45
C VAL A 51 0.37 -5.03 -18.35
N THR A 52 -0.26 -5.48 -19.45
CA THR A 52 0.41 -6.39 -20.38
C THR A 52 1.66 -5.78 -21.01
N ALA A 53 1.64 -4.48 -21.34
CA ALA A 53 2.81 -3.77 -21.84
C ALA A 53 3.89 -3.59 -20.75
N CYS A 54 3.48 -3.37 -19.49
CA CYS A 54 4.41 -3.21 -18.38
C CYS A 54 5.21 -4.48 -18.09
N PHE A 55 4.59 -5.66 -18.19
CA PHE A 55 5.25 -6.95 -17.97
C PHE A 55 5.80 -7.61 -19.23
N ASP A 56 5.51 -7.05 -20.41
CA ASP A 56 5.76 -7.68 -21.72
C ASP A 56 5.17 -9.11 -21.79
N ILE A 57 3.90 -9.24 -21.42
CA ILE A 57 3.17 -10.52 -21.39
C ILE A 57 1.89 -10.48 -22.23
N SER A 58 1.43 -11.66 -22.62
CA SER A 58 0.12 -11.80 -23.27
C SER A 58 -1.04 -11.51 -22.30
N ARG A 59 -2.18 -11.08 -22.84
CA ARG A 59 -3.45 -10.97 -22.08
C ARG A 59 -3.87 -12.30 -21.45
N THR A 60 -3.59 -13.42 -22.11
CA THR A 60 -3.87 -14.77 -21.58
C THR A 60 -3.07 -15.05 -20.32
N THR A 61 -1.78 -14.68 -20.32
CA THR A 61 -0.90 -14.82 -19.15
C THR A 61 -1.43 -13.98 -17.98
N LEU A 62 -1.78 -12.73 -18.23
CA LEU A 62 -2.36 -11.85 -17.20
C LEU A 62 -3.68 -12.42 -16.64
N ASN A 63 -4.56 -12.93 -17.50
CA ASN A 63 -5.80 -13.58 -17.07
C ASN A 63 -5.55 -14.82 -16.21
N ASN A 64 -4.53 -15.62 -16.55
CA ASN A 64 -4.14 -16.76 -15.73
C ASN A 64 -3.60 -16.31 -14.36
N TRP A 65 -2.81 -15.24 -14.31
CA TRP A 65 -2.33 -14.68 -13.04
C TRP A 65 -3.46 -14.19 -12.14
N ILE A 66 -4.49 -13.57 -12.73
CA ILE A 66 -5.69 -13.17 -11.99
C ILE A 66 -6.45 -14.40 -11.48
N ARG A 67 -6.62 -15.44 -12.31
CA ARG A 67 -7.30 -16.69 -11.93
C ARG A 67 -6.57 -17.45 -10.83
N MET A 68 -5.24 -17.41 -10.84
CA MET A 68 -4.38 -18.02 -9.83
C MET A 68 -4.20 -17.12 -8.59
N ASP A 69 -4.93 -16.00 -8.50
CA ASP A 69 -4.83 -15.02 -7.41
C ASP A 69 -3.39 -14.49 -7.18
N LYS A 70 -2.57 -14.49 -8.24
CA LYS A 70 -1.21 -13.94 -8.24
C LYS A 70 -1.21 -12.42 -8.34
N ILE A 71 -2.16 -11.85 -9.08
CA ILE A 71 -2.35 -10.40 -9.26
C ILE A 71 -3.78 -10.03 -8.93
N ILE A 72 -3.95 -8.92 -8.21
CA ILE A 72 -5.26 -8.38 -7.85
C ILE A 72 -5.73 -7.38 -8.91
N SER A 73 -7.00 -7.51 -9.30
CA SER A 73 -7.68 -6.61 -10.23
C SER A 73 -8.91 -6.00 -9.58
N ILE A 74 -9.21 -4.74 -9.90
CA ILE A 74 -10.42 -4.02 -9.51
C ILE A 74 -11.38 -4.04 -10.71
N LYS A 75 -12.58 -4.60 -10.53
CA LYS A 75 -13.61 -4.58 -11.58
C LYS A 75 -14.47 -3.33 -11.43
N LYS A 76 -14.50 -2.46 -12.45
CA LYS A 76 -15.42 -1.32 -12.54
C LYS A 76 -16.24 -1.45 -13.84
N GLY A 77 -17.53 -1.77 -13.70
CA GLY A 77 -18.40 -2.08 -14.84
C GLY A 77 -17.93 -3.30 -15.63
N ASN A 78 -17.77 -3.15 -16.94
CA ASN A 78 -17.25 -4.20 -17.83
C ASN A 78 -15.72 -4.18 -18.00
N GLN A 79 -15.03 -3.27 -17.31
CA GLN A 79 -13.59 -3.11 -17.42
C GLN A 79 -12.89 -3.56 -16.14
N ARG A 80 -11.64 -3.98 -16.31
CA ARG A 80 -10.73 -4.32 -15.21
C ARG A 80 -9.63 -3.27 -15.16
N PHE A 81 -9.37 -2.84 -13.94
CA PHE A 81 -8.33 -1.89 -13.60
C PHE A 81 -7.39 -2.52 -12.58
N PHE A 82 -6.18 -1.99 -12.52
CA PHE A 82 -5.13 -2.46 -11.63
C PHE A 82 -4.49 -1.23 -10.99
N ASP A 83 -4.21 -1.31 -9.70
CA ASP A 83 -3.47 -0.24 -9.03
C ASP A 83 -2.03 -0.20 -9.57
N ARG A 84 -1.62 0.94 -10.14
CA ARG A 84 -0.32 1.12 -10.78
C ARG A 84 0.82 0.88 -9.80
N ALA A 85 0.73 1.44 -8.60
CA ALA A 85 1.77 1.28 -7.57
C ALA A 85 1.90 -0.18 -7.12
N TYR A 86 0.79 -0.92 -7.01
CA TYR A 86 0.79 -2.35 -6.79
C TYR A 86 1.46 -3.10 -7.93
N ILE A 87 1.10 -2.81 -9.19
CA ILE A 87 1.69 -3.46 -10.37
C ILE A 87 3.19 -3.20 -10.47
N GLU A 88 3.66 -1.98 -10.23
CA GLU A 88 5.08 -1.65 -10.25
C GLU A 88 5.86 -2.35 -9.12
N ARG A 89 5.29 -2.40 -7.90
CA ARG A 89 5.88 -3.17 -6.80
C ARG A 89 5.92 -4.67 -7.14
N TYR A 90 4.83 -5.19 -7.70
CA TYR A 90 4.74 -6.58 -8.12
C TYR A 90 5.80 -6.91 -9.16
N LYS A 91 6.01 -6.04 -10.15
CA LYS A 91 7.09 -6.19 -11.14
C LYS A 91 8.46 -6.22 -10.48
N LYS A 92 8.75 -5.32 -9.56
CA LYS A 92 10.05 -5.30 -8.86
C LYS A 92 10.31 -6.57 -8.05
N VAL A 93 9.29 -7.09 -7.37
CA VAL A 93 9.44 -8.27 -6.48
C VAL A 93 9.39 -9.59 -7.23
N ASN A 94 8.49 -9.73 -8.23
CA ASN A 94 8.29 -11.02 -8.91
C ASN A 94 9.26 -11.37 -10.02
N PHE A 95 10.12 -10.44 -10.44
CA PHE A 95 11.29 -10.83 -11.22
C PHE A 95 12.34 -11.60 -10.39
N SER A 96 12.14 -11.73 -9.07
CA SER A 96 13.09 -12.40 -8.17
C SER A 96 12.55 -13.70 -7.53
N PHE A 97 11.25 -13.81 -7.19
CA PHE A 97 10.77 -14.90 -6.31
C PHE A 97 9.41 -15.58 -6.64
N ASN A 98 8.67 -15.19 -7.69
CA ASN A 98 7.38 -15.82 -8.07
C ASN A 98 6.36 -16.00 -6.93
N GLU A 99 6.29 -15.05 -5.99
CA GLU A 99 5.36 -15.02 -4.85
C GLU A 99 4.34 -13.88 -4.95
N LYS A 100 3.17 -14.06 -4.33
CA LYS A 100 2.14 -13.01 -4.24
C LYS A 100 2.58 -11.96 -3.22
N LEU A 101 2.45 -10.68 -3.55
CA LEU A 101 2.69 -9.61 -2.58
C LEU A 101 1.58 -9.57 -1.52
N PRO A 102 1.93 -9.46 -0.22
CA PRO A 102 0.96 -9.18 0.83
C PRO A 102 0.29 -7.83 0.55
N THR A 103 -1.05 -7.80 0.57
CA THR A 103 -1.83 -6.57 0.40
C THR A 103 -1.86 -5.76 1.68
N TYR A 104 -1.84 -4.42 1.54
CA TYR A 104 -2.05 -3.45 2.64
C TYR A 104 -3.44 -3.53 3.29
N TYR A 105 -4.39 -4.27 2.70
CA TYR A 105 -5.76 -4.40 3.22
C TYR A 105 -5.97 -5.58 4.20
N SER A 106 -4.91 -6.29 4.60
CA SER A 106 -5.00 -7.36 5.61
C SER A 106 -4.65 -6.85 7.02
N LYS A 107 -5.39 -5.85 7.48
CA LYS A 107 -5.58 -5.59 8.91
C LYS A 107 -7.03 -5.18 9.09
N ASN A 108 -7.85 -6.17 9.43
CA ASN A 108 -9.08 -6.11 10.23
C ASN A 108 -9.80 -7.45 10.07
N VAL A 109 -9.33 -8.44 10.81
CA VAL A 109 -10.15 -9.52 11.38
C VAL A 109 -9.87 -9.50 12.87
#